data_AF-A0A318D387-F1
#
_entry.id   AF-A0A318D387-F1
#
_cell.length_a   1.000
_cell.length_b   1.000
_cell.length_c   1.000
_cell.angle_alpha   90.00
_cell.angle_beta   90.00
_cell.angle_gamma   90.00
#
_symmetry.space_group_name_H-M   'P 1'
#
loop_
_entity.id
_entity.type
_entity.pdbx_description
1 polymer ?
#
loop_
_entity_poly.entity_id
_entity_poly.type
_entity_poly.pdbx_seq_one_letter_code
_entity_poly.pdbx_strand_id
1 'polypeptide(L)'
;MKIKASLLVTTLLASASCFAADTFQVSSSVYSQDKLLASPTMVVEADKMASITIDNGFSYNLTVKPNQDETAGVFAAVTVGDSTINPSFTVTYGKEATIGIGAQQLTLLVSKVGS
;
A
#
# COMPACT_ATOMS: atom_id res chain seq x y z
N MET A 1 -34.32 -39.24 -46.12
CA MET A 1 -33.51 -39.63 -44.93
C MET A 1 -32.69 -38.43 -44.48
N LYS A 2 -32.73 -38.09 -43.18
CA LYS A 2 -32.10 -36.92 -42.55
C LYS A 2 -30.71 -37.30 -42.06
N ILE A 3 -29.65 -36.63 -42.49
CA ILE A 3 -28.30 -36.81 -41.94
C ILE A 3 -27.99 -35.60 -41.07
N LYS A 4 -27.72 -35.88 -39.79
CA LYS A 4 -27.66 -34.93 -38.69
C LYS A 4 -26.34 -34.16 -38.72
N ALA A 5 -26.43 -32.85 -38.58
CA ALA A 5 -25.29 -31.98 -38.32
C ALA A 5 -24.70 -32.31 -36.94
N SER A 6 -23.39 -32.56 -36.87
CA SER A 6 -22.62 -32.59 -35.64
C SER A 6 -21.48 -31.60 -35.76
N LEU A 7 -21.69 -30.39 -35.24
CA LEU A 7 -20.62 -29.45 -34.91
C LEU A 7 -20.43 -29.51 -33.39
N LEU A 8 -19.41 -30.24 -32.93
CA LEU A 8 -18.96 -30.16 -31.54
C LEU A 8 -17.88 -29.08 -31.46
N VAL A 9 -18.30 -27.86 -31.11
CA VAL A 9 -17.39 -26.78 -30.73
C VAL A 9 -17.21 -26.84 -29.22
N THR A 10 -16.11 -27.42 -28.75
CA THR A 10 -15.69 -27.35 -27.35
C THR A 10 -15.03 -26.00 -27.10
N THR A 11 -15.84 -24.99 -26.74
CA THR A 11 -15.30 -23.73 -26.19
C THR A 11 -14.80 -24.02 -24.77
N LEU A 12 -13.49 -24.22 -24.63
CA LEU A 12 -12.82 -24.22 -23.33
C LEU A 12 -12.86 -22.78 -22.80
N LEU A 13 -13.88 -22.44 -22.01
CA LEU A 13 -13.90 -21.20 -21.24
C LEU A 13 -12.79 -21.30 -20.20
N ALA A 14 -11.60 -20.80 -20.53
CA ALA A 14 -10.57 -20.56 -19.53
C ALA A 14 -11.06 -19.42 -18.63
N SER A 15 -11.69 -19.77 -17.51
CA SER A 15 -11.99 -18.83 -16.44
C SER A 15 -10.66 -18.38 -15.83
N ALA A 16 -10.10 -17.29 -16.35
CA ALA A 16 -9.00 -16.62 -15.70
C ALA A 16 -9.55 -16.08 -14.36
N SER A 17 -9.16 -16.70 -13.26
CA SER A 17 -9.43 -16.17 -11.93
C SER A 17 -8.74 -14.82 -11.82
N CYS A 18 -9.51 -13.74 -11.82
CA CYS A 18 -9.00 -12.43 -11.46
C CYS A 18 -8.77 -12.46 -9.95
N PHE A 19 -7.52 -12.65 -9.52
CA PHE A 19 -7.15 -12.40 -8.14
C PHE A 19 -7.03 -10.89 -7.97
N ALA A 20 -7.86 -10.32 -7.10
CA ALA A 20 -7.68 -8.94 -6.68
C ALA A 20 -6.33 -8.83 -5.97
N ALA A 21 -5.56 -7.80 -6.27
CA ALA A 21 -4.36 -7.52 -5.49
C ALA A 21 -4.77 -7.13 -4.07
N ASP A 22 -4.00 -7.56 -3.06
CA ASP A 22 -4.23 -7.16 -1.68
C ASP A 22 -4.28 -5.64 -1.57
N THR A 23 -5.17 -5.13 -0.72
CA THR A 23 -5.29 -3.70 -0.43
C THR A 23 -5.08 -3.43 1.04
N PHE A 24 -4.35 -2.35 1.32
CA PHE A 24 -3.98 -1.95 2.66
C PHE A 24 -4.49 -0.54 2.95
N GLN A 25 -5.02 -0.33 4.15
CA GLN A 25 -5.20 0.99 4.70
C GLN A 25 -3.97 1.28 5.54
N VAL A 26 -3.29 2.38 5.22
CA VAL A 26 -2.14 2.86 5.97
C VAL A 26 -2.49 4.20 6.58
N SER A 27 -2.57 4.22 7.90
CA SER A 27 -2.68 5.44 8.68
C SER A 27 -1.28 5.83 9.14
N SER A 28 -0.90 7.10 8.95
CA SER A 28 0.42 7.59 9.32
C SER A 28 0.31 8.92 10.06
N SER A 29 1.25 9.18 10.96
CA SER A 29 1.45 10.46 11.63
C SER A 29 2.90 10.87 11.46
N VAL A 30 3.13 12.06 10.93
CA VAL A 30 4.46 12.64 10.72
C VAL A 30 4.67 13.75 11.73
N TYR A 31 5.72 13.64 12.53
CA TYR A 31 6.11 14.62 13.54
C TYR A 31 7.47 15.22 13.19
N SER A 32 7.68 16.46 13.60
CA SER A 32 8.99 17.12 13.61
C SER A 32 9.13 17.89 14.91
N GLN A 33 10.22 17.67 15.66
CA GLN A 33 10.43 18.29 16.97
C GLN A 33 9.21 18.10 17.88
N ASP A 34 8.67 16.87 17.94
CA ASP A 34 7.48 16.47 18.70
C ASP A 34 6.15 17.17 18.32
N LYS A 35 6.14 17.98 17.25
CA LYS A 35 4.94 18.60 16.69
C LYS A 35 4.39 17.78 15.53
N LEU A 36 3.10 17.44 15.59
CA LEU A 36 2.40 16.79 14.48
C LEU A 36 2.35 17.74 13.28
N LEU A 37 2.86 17.27 12.15
CA LEU A 37 2.85 17.97 10.86
C LEU A 37 1.70 17.51 9.96
N ALA A 38 1.49 16.20 9.87
CA ALA A 38 0.47 15.60 9.01
C ALA A 38 0.02 14.25 9.56
N SER A 39 -1.24 13.87 9.31
CA SER A 39 -1.81 12.58 9.71
C SER A 39 -2.64 11.92 8.58
N PRO A 40 -2.03 11.60 7.42
CA PRO A 40 -2.75 11.05 6.28
C PRO A 40 -3.21 9.61 6.55
N THR A 41 -4.32 9.23 5.93
CA THR A 41 -4.72 7.83 5.76
C THR A 41 -4.87 7.56 4.27
N MET A 42 -4.21 6.51 3.78
CA MET A 42 -4.19 6.13 2.37
C MET A 42 -4.64 4.69 2.20
N VAL A 43 -5.33 4.41 1.10
CA VAL A 43 -5.53 3.04 0.61
C VAL A 43 -4.44 2.77 -0.43
N VAL A 44 -3.70 1.68 -0.22
CA VAL A 44 -2.53 1.29 -1.01
C VAL A 44 -2.74 -0.12 -1.54
N GLU A 45 -2.69 -0.28 -2.86
CA GLU A 45 -2.64 -1.60 -3.49
C GLU A 45 -1.24 -2.22 -3.30
N ALA A 46 -1.18 -3.53 -3.08
CA ALA A 46 0.08 -4.26 -2.96
C ALA A 46 1.02 -3.96 -4.13
N ASP A 47 2.30 -3.72 -3.80
CA ASP A 47 3.39 -3.47 -4.76
C ASP A 47 3.21 -2.23 -5.66
N LYS A 48 2.19 -1.41 -5.41
CA LYS A 48 1.97 -0.14 -6.11
C LYS A 48 2.22 1.05 -5.19
N MET A 49 2.77 2.11 -5.78
CA MET A 49 2.97 3.36 -5.09
C MET A 49 1.66 4.13 -5.00
N ALA A 50 1.25 4.48 -3.77
CA ALA A 50 0.26 5.50 -3.51
C ALA A 50 0.98 6.81 -3.16
N SER A 51 0.37 7.94 -3.54
CA SER A 51 0.94 9.26 -3.33
C SER A 51 -0.12 10.23 -2.87
N ILE A 52 0.22 11.04 -1.87
CA ILE A 52 -0.53 12.22 -1.48
C ILE A 52 0.40 13.43 -1.48
N THR A 53 -0.12 14.56 -1.95
CA THR A 53 0.50 15.87 -1.79
C THR A 53 -0.51 16.75 -1.09
N ILE A 54 -0.07 17.43 -0.04
CA ILE A 54 -0.88 18.38 0.73
C ILE A 54 -0.22 19.75 0.58
N ASP A 55 -1.03 20.80 0.56
CA ASP A 55 -0.52 22.17 0.55
C ASP A 55 0.51 22.42 1.67
N ASN A 56 1.39 23.41 1.48
CA ASN A 56 2.53 23.75 2.36
C ASN A 56 3.74 22.81 2.24
N GLY A 57 3.93 22.18 1.08
CA GLY A 57 5.17 21.44 0.77
C GLY A 57 5.28 20.09 1.45
N PHE A 58 4.15 19.48 1.83
CA PHE A 58 4.11 18.10 2.32
C PHE A 58 3.79 17.15 1.17
N SER A 59 4.63 16.14 0.96
CA SER A 59 4.29 15.01 0.09
C SER A 59 4.66 13.69 0.74
N TYR A 60 3.86 12.66 0.47
CA TYR A 60 4.07 11.33 1.03
C TYR A 60 3.77 10.28 -0.03
N ASN A 61 4.84 9.60 -0.45
CA ASN A 61 4.77 8.43 -1.31
C ASN A 61 4.96 7.19 -0.47
N LEU A 62 4.14 6.17 -0.73
CA LEU A 62 4.11 4.95 0.06
C LEU A 62 3.91 3.75 -0.84
N THR A 63 4.73 2.72 -0.66
CA THR A 63 4.53 1.40 -1.25
C THR A 63 4.51 0.38 -0.12
N VAL A 64 3.52 -0.51 -0.16
CA VAL A 64 3.38 -1.63 0.78
C VAL A 64 3.62 -2.93 0.01
N LYS A 65 4.55 -3.75 0.51
CA LYS A 65 4.87 -5.06 -0.06
C LYS A 65 4.54 -6.15 0.97
N PRO A 66 3.50 -6.96 0.76
CA PRO A 66 3.16 -8.03 1.69
C PRO A 66 4.26 -9.09 1.76
N ASN A 67 4.57 -9.55 2.97
CA ASN A 67 5.41 -10.72 3.24
C ASN A 67 4.52 -11.94 3.57
N GLN A 68 5.13 -13.13 3.67
CA GLN A 68 4.41 -14.39 3.94
C GLN A 68 3.99 -14.59 5.40
N ASP A 69 4.40 -13.73 6.33
CA ASP A 69 4.37 -13.93 7.79
C ASP A 69 3.52 -12.89 8.55
N GLU A 70 2.41 -12.42 7.98
CA GLU A 70 1.58 -11.35 8.55
C GLU A 70 2.33 -10.03 8.79
N THR A 71 3.38 -9.82 8.00
CA THR A 71 4.12 -8.56 7.94
C THR A 71 4.07 -7.96 6.54
N ALA A 72 4.43 -6.69 6.45
CA ALA A 72 4.70 -6.02 5.18
C ALA A 72 5.99 -5.21 5.26
N GLY A 73 6.72 -5.19 4.14
CA GLY A 73 7.71 -4.17 3.87
C GLY A 73 7.01 -2.85 3.51
N VAL A 74 7.37 -1.79 4.21
CA VAL A 74 6.91 -0.42 3.97
C VAL A 74 8.06 0.39 3.42
N PHE A 75 7.85 1.00 2.25
CA PHE A 75 8.80 1.88 1.59
C PHE A 75 8.14 3.25 1.42
N ALA A 76 8.71 4.26 2.04
CA ALA A 76 8.14 5.59 2.11
C ALA A 76 9.12 6.63 1.60
N ALA A 77 8.60 7.68 0.98
CA ALA A 77 9.30 8.95 0.81
C ALA A 77 8.42 10.06 1.38
N VAL A 78 8.88 10.71 2.44
CA VAL A 78 8.16 11.80 3.11
C VAL A 78 8.93 13.08 2.85
N THR A 79 8.28 14.06 2.23
CA THR A 79 8.84 15.40 2.01
C THR A 79 8.10 16.40 2.88
N VAL A 80 8.86 17.26 3.57
CA VAL A 80 8.36 18.40 4.35
C VAL A 80 9.19 19.63 3.96
N GLY A 81 8.58 20.57 3.22
CA GLY A 81 9.31 21.68 2.63
C GLY A 81 10.35 21.17 1.63
N ASP A 82 11.61 21.54 1.81
CA ASP A 82 12.72 21.09 0.95
C ASP A 82 13.44 19.82 1.46
N SER A 83 12.95 19.21 2.54
CA SER A 83 13.56 18.02 3.15
C SER A 83 12.79 16.75 2.82
N THR A 84 13.46 15.78 2.22
CA THR A 84 12.90 14.44 1.94
C THR A 84 13.63 13.36 2.71
N ILE A 85 12.88 12.48 3.38
CA ILE A 85 13.37 11.26 4.03
C ILE A 85 12.79 10.03 3.32
N ASN A 86 13.56 8.94 3.29
CA ASN A 86 13.17 7.70 2.59
C ASN A 86 13.18 6.47 3.53
N PRO A 87 12.26 6.37 4.52
CA PRO A 87 12.19 5.21 5.39
C PRO A 87 11.91 3.91 4.63
N SER A 88 12.53 2.82 5.09
CA SER A 88 12.20 1.46 4.69
C SER A 88 12.26 0.54 5.91
N PHE A 89 11.17 -0.12 6.24
CA PHE A 89 11.11 -1.03 7.39
C PHE A 89 9.99 -2.07 7.27
N THR A 90 10.09 -3.14 8.05
CA THR A 90 9.07 -4.19 8.12
C THR A 90 8.14 -3.94 9.29
N VAL A 91 6.84 -4.09 9.09
CA VAL A 91 5.80 -3.92 10.12
C VAL A 91 4.90 -5.12 10.20
N THR A 92 4.41 -5.44 11.39
CA THR A 92 3.35 -6.42 11.59
C THR A 92 2.00 -5.75 11.35
N TYR A 93 1.09 -6.41 10.62
CA TYR A 93 -0.25 -5.87 10.41
C TYR A 93 -1.00 -5.62 11.72
N GLY A 94 -1.79 -4.55 11.76
CA GLY A 94 -2.61 -4.18 12.92
C GLY A 94 -1.82 -3.69 14.14
N LYS A 95 -0.49 -3.55 14.03
CA LYS A 95 0.36 -2.98 15.07
C LYS A 95 0.98 -1.67 14.60
N GLU A 96 1.00 -0.70 15.49
CA GLU A 96 1.65 0.57 15.24
C GLU A 96 3.18 0.38 15.25
N ALA A 97 3.85 1.04 14.31
CA ALA A 97 5.29 1.10 14.22
C ALA A 97 5.73 2.55 14.18
N THR A 98 6.78 2.88 14.93
CA THR A 98 7.34 4.23 14.99
C THR A 98 8.80 4.18 14.60
N ILE A 99 9.19 5.06 13.68
CA ILE A 99 10.57 5.24 13.25
C ILE A 99 10.98 6.70 13.43
N GLY A 100 12.13 6.92 14.07
CA GLY A 100 12.79 8.21 14.15
C GLY A 100 13.81 8.36 13.02
N ILE A 101 13.81 9.50 12.33
CA ILE A 101 14.74 9.82 11.24
C ILE A 101 15.21 11.26 11.43
N GLY A 102 16.38 11.44 12.04
CA GLY A 102 16.87 12.77 12.41
C GLY A 102 15.93 13.45 13.42
N ALA A 103 15.45 14.65 13.08
CA ALA A 103 14.49 15.41 13.89
C ALA A 103 13.01 15.03 13.64
N GLN A 104 12.76 14.12 12.70
CA GLN A 104 11.43 13.72 12.28
C GLN A 104 11.09 12.34 12.83
N GLN A 105 9.81 12.11 13.11
CA GLN A 105 9.28 10.82 13.53
C GLN A 105 8.11 10.47 12.64
N LEU A 106 8.11 9.24 12.12
CA LEU A 106 7.01 8.66 11.36
C LEU A 106 6.41 7.52 12.19
N THR A 107 5.14 7.66 12.54
CA THR A 107 4.34 6.60 13.12
C THR A 107 3.40 6.08 12.05
N LEU A 108 3.24 4.76 11.93
CA LEU A 108 2.31 4.17 10.98
C LEU A 108 1.66 2.88 11.47
N LEU A 109 0.46 2.64 10.95
CA LEU A 109 -0.34 1.44 11.17
C LEU A 109 -0.79 0.92 9.81
N VAL A 110 -0.43 -0.32 9.48
CA VAL A 110 -0.85 -0.99 8.26
C VAL A 110 -1.93 -2.03 8.58
N SER A 111 -3.08 -1.89 7.95
CA SER A 111 -4.24 -2.78 8.10
C SER A 111 -4.64 -3.35 6.75
N LYS A 112 -4.88 -4.66 6.66
CA LYS A 112 -5.50 -5.29 5.48
C LYS A 112 -6.95 -4.83 5.37
N VAL A 113 -7.39 -4.43 4.18
CA VAL A 113 -8.77 -3.95 3.91
C VAL A 113 -9.57 -5.00 3.13
N GLY A 114 -8.90 -5.80 2.30
CA GLY A 114 -9.50 -6.89 1.55
C GLY A 114 -8.44 -7.71 0.81
N SER A 115 -8.82 -8.94 0.49
CA SER A 115 -8.07 -9.97 -0.27
C SER A 115 -8.99 -10.57 -1.32
#